data_AF-A0A952VP01-F1
#
_entry.id   AF-A0A952VP01-F1
#
_cell.length_a   1.000
_cell.length_b   1.000
_cell.length_c   1.000
_cell.angle_alpha   90.00
_cell.angle_beta   90.00
_cell.angle_gamma   90.00
#
_symmetry.space_group_name_H-M   'P 1'
#
loop_
_entity.id
_entity.type
_entity.pdbx_description
1 polymer ?
#
loop_
_entity_poly.entity_id
_entity_poly.type
_entity_poly.pdbx_seq_one_letter_code
_entity_poly.pdbx_strand_id
1 'polypeptide(L)'
;MSAPFPQRPESSFVLLPAYLGTTSVEEAVETARGRRMLWLEILLNDRLDLTPWQTDPAVQEAYHTACRWYTHYRRLLTYLFNRAPLPIDSGPIDFREYRTFAEAVYFTYAHR
;
A
#
# COMPACT_ATOMS: atom_id res chain seq x y z
N MET A 1 -28.60 -19.47 -17.70
CA MET A 1 -27.38 -18.81 -18.20
C MET A 1 -27.09 -17.65 -17.27
N SER A 2 -26.26 -17.86 -16.25
CA SER A 2 -25.86 -16.79 -15.33
C SER A 2 -24.68 -16.05 -15.96
N ALA A 3 -24.77 -14.72 -16.04
CA ALA A 3 -23.68 -13.88 -16.52
C ALA A 3 -22.42 -14.09 -15.65
N PRO A 4 -21.20 -14.04 -16.23
CA PRO A 4 -20.00 -14.06 -15.42
C PRO A 4 -19.97 -12.78 -14.57
N PHE A 5 -19.77 -12.93 -13.26
CA PHE A 5 -19.47 -11.81 -12.39
C PHE A 5 -18.29 -11.04 -12.99
N PRO A 6 -18.30 -9.69 -13.01
CA PRO A 6 -17.15 -8.94 -13.46
C PRO A 6 -15.98 -9.35 -12.56
N GLN A 7 -14.96 -9.96 -13.15
CA GLN A 7 -13.70 -10.22 -12.46
C GLN A 7 -13.20 -8.85 -12.02
N ARG A 8 -13.27 -8.57 -10.71
CA ARG A 8 -12.56 -7.42 -10.14
C ARG A 8 -11.13 -7.50 -10.65
N PRO A 9 -10.52 -6.39 -11.12
CA PRO A 9 -9.12 -6.42 -11.44
C PRO A 9 -8.40 -7.00 -10.21
N GLU A 10 -7.76 -8.15 -10.38
CA GLU A 10 -6.91 -8.72 -9.34
C GLU A 10 -5.78 -7.71 -9.14
N SER A 11 -5.96 -6.80 -8.20
CA SER A 11 -4.89 -5.95 -7.72
C SER A 11 -3.87 -6.90 -7.12
N SER A 12 -2.84 -7.26 -7.90
CA SER A 12 -1.79 -8.14 -7.42
C SER A 12 -1.08 -7.40 -6.30
N PHE A 13 -1.30 -7.84 -5.07
CA PHE A 13 -0.56 -7.32 -3.93
C PHE A 13 0.92 -7.69 -4.08
N VAL A 14 1.79 -6.80 -3.61
CA VAL A 14 3.25 -6.96 -3.71
C VAL A 14 3.84 -7.40 -2.36
N LEU A 15 3.43 -6.76 -1.26
CA LEU A 15 4.01 -6.99 0.06
C LEU A 15 3.15 -7.90 0.92
N LEU A 16 1.83 -7.71 0.93
CA LEU A 16 0.93 -8.45 1.82
C LEU A 16 1.02 -9.99 1.63
N PRO A 17 1.04 -10.55 0.41
CA PRO A 17 1.23 -11.98 0.21
C PRO A 17 2.61 -12.45 0.64
N ALA A 18 3.66 -11.68 0.32
CA ALA A 18 5.05 -12.05 0.57
C ALA A 18 5.39 -12.11 2.07
N TYR A 19 4.85 -11.18 2.86
CA TYR A 19 5.17 -11.06 4.28
C TYR A 19 4.14 -11.70 5.21
N LEU A 20 2.87 -11.77 4.79
CA LEU A 20 1.74 -12.18 5.63
C LEU A 20 0.92 -13.35 5.07
N GLY A 21 1.11 -13.70 3.79
CA GLY A 21 0.22 -14.65 3.10
C GLY A 21 -1.18 -14.08 2.81
N THR A 22 -1.39 -12.79 3.05
CA THR A 22 -2.68 -12.11 2.89
C THR A 22 -2.92 -11.75 1.43
N THR A 23 -4.09 -12.11 0.90
CA THR A 23 -4.39 -11.96 -0.54
C THR A 23 -5.47 -10.92 -0.85
N SER A 24 -6.00 -10.23 0.15
CA SER A 24 -7.02 -9.19 -0.03
C SER A 24 -6.89 -8.04 0.98
N VAL A 25 -7.42 -6.86 0.65
CA VAL A 25 -7.52 -5.74 1.60
C VAL A 25 -8.43 -6.11 2.77
N GLU A 26 -9.52 -6.84 2.51
CA GLU A 26 -10.48 -7.29 3.53
C GLU A 26 -9.78 -8.13 4.61
N GLU A 27 -9.01 -9.13 4.21
CA GLU A 27 -8.21 -9.93 5.15
C GLU A 27 -7.11 -9.09 5.84
N ALA A 28 -6.52 -8.12 5.13
CA ALA A 28 -5.51 -7.24 5.70
C ALA A 28 -6.07 -6.35 6.83
N VAL A 29 -7.29 -5.83 6.68
CA VAL A 29 -7.89 -4.95 7.70
C VAL A 29 -8.35 -5.70 8.95
N GLU A 30 -8.68 -6.99 8.83
CA GLU A 30 -9.09 -7.82 9.97
C GLU A 30 -7.95 -8.08 10.96
N THR A 31 -6.71 -8.11 10.50
CA THR A 31 -5.55 -8.42 11.35
C THR A 31 -4.79 -7.16 11.76
N ALA A 32 -4.23 -7.16 12.98
CA ALA A 32 -3.37 -6.06 13.42
C ALA A 32 -2.11 -5.93 12.56
N ARG A 33 -1.59 -7.06 12.06
CA ARG A 33 -0.37 -7.11 11.24
C ARG A 33 -0.64 -6.64 9.80
N GLY A 34 -1.77 -7.03 9.21
CA GLY A 34 -2.20 -6.56 7.89
C GLY A 34 -2.43 -5.05 7.87
N ARG A 35 -3.17 -4.50 8.85
CA ARG A 35 -3.36 -3.04 8.99
C ARG A 35 -2.04 -2.26 9.04
N ARG A 36 -1.05 -2.78 9.78
CA ARG A 36 0.28 -2.17 9.87
C ARG A 36 1.07 -2.22 8.56
N MET A 37 0.84 -3.20 7.70
CA MET A 37 1.54 -3.31 6.41
C MET A 37 0.79 -2.63 5.26
N LEU A 38 -0.50 -2.36 5.42
CA LEU A 38 -1.34 -1.83 4.35
C LEU A 38 -0.84 -0.50 3.79
N TRP A 39 -0.29 0.38 4.63
CA TRP A 39 0.25 1.66 4.14
C TRP A 39 1.48 1.48 3.24
N LEU A 40 2.31 0.45 3.48
CA LEU A 40 3.45 0.13 2.60
C LEU A 40 2.97 -0.41 1.26
N GLU A 41 1.93 -1.24 1.30
CA GLU A 41 1.30 -1.75 0.09
C GLU A 41 0.77 -0.59 -0.76
N ILE A 42 0.02 0.34 -0.18
CA ILE A 42 -0.48 1.56 -0.87
C ILE A 42 0.68 2.42 -1.40
N LEU A 43 1.76 2.54 -0.62
CA LEU A 43 2.91 3.36 -0.98
C LEU A 43 3.67 2.80 -2.19
N LEU A 44 3.86 1.48 -2.25
CA LEU A 44 4.75 0.82 -3.20
C LEU A 44 3.99 0.16 -4.37
N ASN A 45 2.68 -0.04 -4.26
CA ASN A 45 1.81 -0.60 -5.30
C ASN A 45 0.83 0.46 -5.81
N ASP A 46 1.11 1.06 -6.98
CA ASP A 46 0.25 2.09 -7.57
C ASP A 46 -0.93 1.54 -8.39
N ARG A 47 -1.10 0.21 -8.43
CA ARG A 47 -2.20 -0.49 -9.11
C ARG A 47 -3.31 -0.94 -8.16
N LEU A 48 -3.16 -0.68 -6.87
CA LEU A 48 -4.14 -1.08 -5.86
C LEU A 48 -5.41 -0.21 -5.97
N ASP A 49 -6.54 -0.84 -6.34
CA ASP A 49 -7.83 -0.15 -6.39
C ASP A 49 -8.44 -0.06 -4.98
N LEU A 50 -8.32 1.10 -4.34
CA LEU A 50 -8.87 1.32 -2.99
C LEU A 50 -10.34 1.76 -2.98
N THR A 51 -11.00 1.86 -4.14
CA THR A 51 -12.37 2.40 -4.26
C THR A 51 -13.38 1.70 -3.35
N PRO A 52 -13.37 0.36 -3.19
CA PRO A 52 -14.34 -0.33 -2.32
C PRO A 52 -14.19 -0.02 -0.83
N TRP A 53 -13.03 0.49 -0.40
CA TRP A 53 -12.68 0.67 1.01
C TRP A 53 -12.50 2.14 1.41
N GLN A 54 -12.99 3.08 0.60
CA GLN A 54 -12.83 4.52 0.88
C GLN A 54 -13.45 4.95 2.21
N THR A 55 -14.44 4.22 2.73
CA THR A 55 -15.11 4.50 4.01
C THR A 55 -14.54 3.70 5.18
N ASP A 56 -13.58 2.81 4.94
CA ASP A 56 -12.96 2.00 5.99
C ASP A 56 -11.91 2.83 6.75
N PRO A 57 -12.04 3.01 8.08
CA PRO A 57 -11.12 3.83 8.85
C PRO A 57 -9.67 3.35 8.82
N ALA A 58 -9.43 2.03 8.79
CA ALA A 58 -8.09 1.46 8.76
C ALA A 58 -7.43 1.69 7.39
N VAL A 59 -8.21 1.59 6.30
CA VAL A 59 -7.71 1.92 4.96
C VAL A 59 -7.44 3.41 4.82
N GLN A 60 -8.29 4.28 5.37
CA GLN A 60 -8.05 5.73 5.38
C GLN A 60 -6.77 6.09 6.14
N GLU A 61 -6.57 5.54 7.34
CA GLU A 61 -5.34 5.74 8.13
C GLU A 61 -4.09 5.27 7.36
N ALA A 62 -4.17 4.09 6.74
CA ALA A 62 -3.08 3.56 5.91
C ALA A 62 -2.80 4.46 4.69
N TYR A 63 -3.84 4.96 4.03
CA TYR A 63 -3.72 5.86 2.88
C TYR A 63 -3.07 7.19 3.26
N HIS A 64 -3.52 7.82 4.34
CA HIS A 64 -2.91 9.06 4.85
C HIS A 64 -1.44 8.85 5.23
N THR A 65 -1.13 7.73 5.88
CA THR A 65 0.25 7.36 6.21
C THR A 65 1.09 7.23 4.95
N ALA A 66 0.62 6.50 3.93
CA ALA A 66 1.29 6.37 2.65
C ALA A 66 1.53 7.73 1.96
N CYS A 67 0.55 8.64 1.98
CA CYS A 67 0.70 9.99 1.42
C CYS A 67 1.80 10.81 2.11
N ARG A 68 1.91 10.73 3.45
CA ARG A 68 2.97 11.42 4.21
C ARG A 68 4.35 10.87 3.91
N TRP A 69 4.49 9.55 3.91
CA TRP A 69 5.75 8.89 3.53
C TRP A 69 6.13 9.17 2.09
N TYR A 70 5.16 9.14 1.17
CA TYR A 70 5.36 9.54 -0.22
C TYR A 70 5.84 10.97 -0.33
N THR A 71 5.22 11.90 0.38
CA THR A 71 5.60 13.32 0.35
C THR A 71 7.03 13.52 0.85
N HIS A 72 7.39 12.86 1.96
CA HIS A 72 8.73 12.94 2.54
C HIS A 72 9.82 12.35 1.64
N TYR A 73 9.56 11.20 1.02
CA TYR A 73 10.52 10.47 0.17
C TYR A 73 10.21 10.56 -1.34
N ARG A 74 9.48 11.60 -1.76
CA ARG A 74 8.91 11.71 -3.12
C ARG A 74 9.94 11.48 -4.20
N ARG A 75 11.08 12.19 -4.12
CA ARG A 75 12.16 12.10 -5.13
C ARG A 75 12.69 10.68 -5.28
N LEU A 76 12.92 9.98 -4.16
CA LEU A 76 13.40 8.60 -4.14
C LEU A 76 12.38 7.65 -4.76
N LEU A 77 11.13 7.71 -4.29
CA LEU A 77 10.07 6.81 -4.73
C LEU A 77 9.71 7.02 -6.21
N THR A 78 9.68 8.27 -6.68
CA THR A 78 9.50 8.57 -8.11
C THR A 78 10.66 8.02 -8.94
N TYR A 79 11.90 8.18 -8.47
CA TYR A 79 13.08 7.66 -9.18
C TYR A 79 13.10 6.13 -9.26
N LEU A 80 12.80 5.43 -8.16
CA LEU A 80 12.89 3.97 -8.09
C LEU A 80 11.73 3.26 -8.81
N PHE A 81 10.51 3.78 -8.69
CA PHE A 81 9.30 3.07 -9.09
C PHE A 81 8.57 3.69 -10.27
N ASN A 82 8.86 4.94 -10.65
CA ASN A 82 8.11 5.68 -11.68
C ASN A 82 6.58 5.62 -11.48
N ARG A 83 6.14 5.55 -10.21
CA ARG A 83 4.74 5.38 -9.82
C ARG A 83 3.92 6.64 -10.03
N ALA A 84 2.61 6.48 -10.22
CA ALA A 84 1.68 7.60 -10.20
C ALA A 84 1.76 8.37 -8.86
N PRO A 85 1.82 9.71 -8.84
CA PRO A 85 2.02 10.45 -7.60
C PRO A 85 0.85 10.29 -6.63
N LEU A 86 1.14 10.08 -5.34
CA LEU A 86 0.13 10.21 -4.28
C LEU A 86 -0.13 11.69 -3.97
N PRO A 87 -1.31 12.02 -3.39
CA PRO A 87 -1.58 13.35 -2.86
C PRO A 87 -0.49 13.82 -1.89
N ILE A 88 -0.21 15.13 -1.92
CA ILE A 88 0.76 15.74 -1.01
C ILE A 88 0.13 15.87 0.38
N ASP A 89 0.83 15.33 1.38
CA ASP A 89 0.53 15.47 2.80
C ASP A 89 1.83 15.72 3.57
N SER A 90 1.99 16.94 4.09
CA SER A 90 3.18 17.37 4.85
C SER A 90 3.08 17.03 6.35
N GLY A 91 2.13 16.17 6.75
CA GLY A 91 2.00 15.70 8.11
C GLY A 91 3.24 14.93 8.60
N PRO A 92 3.37 14.74 9.93
CA PRO A 92 4.50 14.05 10.52
C PRO A 92 4.51 12.57 10.12
N ILE A 93 5.72 12.02 9.95
CA ILE A 93 5.96 10.58 9.82
C ILE A 93 6.54 10.03 11.13
N ASP A 94 6.22 8.79 11.46
CA ASP A 94 6.85 8.09 12.58
C ASP A 94 8.15 7.42 12.11
N PHE A 95 9.29 8.00 12.47
CA PHE A 95 10.61 7.45 12.10
C PHE A 95 10.92 6.10 12.73
N ARG A 96 10.15 5.62 13.72
CA ARG A 96 10.26 4.25 14.24
C ARG A 96 9.98 3.21 13.15
N GLU A 97 9.17 3.56 12.15
CA GLU A 97 8.83 2.68 11.01
C GLU A 97 9.85 2.76 9.87
N TYR A 98 10.92 3.57 9.98
CA TYR A 98 11.89 3.76 8.91
C TYR A 98 12.57 2.46 8.46
N ARG A 99 12.88 1.57 9.42
CA ARG A 99 13.48 0.27 9.09
C ARG A 99 12.53 -0.56 8.22
N THR A 100 11.27 -0.67 8.63
CA THR A 100 10.23 -1.40 7.89
C THR A 100 10.05 -0.82 6.49
N PHE A 101 10.00 0.51 6.38
CA PHE A 101 9.96 1.23 5.10
C PHE A 101 11.13 0.86 4.19
N ALA A 102 12.36 0.96 4.69
CA ALA A 102 13.56 0.71 3.90
C ALA A 102 13.62 -0.75 3.42
N GLU A 103 13.24 -1.71 4.28
CA GLU A 103 13.16 -3.14 3.92
C GLU A 103 12.10 -3.37 2.83
N ALA A 104 10.92 -2.77 2.95
CA ALA A 104 9.85 -2.89 1.95
C ALA A 104 10.23 -2.25 0.60
N VAL A 105 10.87 -1.09 0.61
CA VAL A 105 11.41 -0.43 -0.60
C VAL A 105 12.44 -1.32 -1.27
N TYR A 106 13.40 -1.85 -0.50
CA TYR A 106 14.42 -2.75 -1.02
C TYR A 106 13.81 -4.01 -1.63
N PHE A 107 12.91 -4.67 -0.90
CA PHE A 107 12.21 -5.86 -1.37
C PHE A 107 11.47 -5.57 -2.69
N THR A 108 10.65 -4.51 -2.72
CA THR A 108 9.86 -4.17 -3.91
C THR A 108 10.74 -3.83 -5.10
N TYR A 109 11.84 -3.11 -4.88
CA TYR A 109 12.79 -2.79 -5.95
C TYR A 109 13.49 -4.03 -6.51
N ALA A 110 13.87 -4.97 -5.64
CA ALA A 110 14.54 -6.21 -6.02
C ALA A 110 13.63 -7.19 -6.79
N HIS A 111 12.31 -7.09 -6.62
CA HIS A 111 11.31 -8.01 -7.22
C HIS A 111 10.41 -7.32 -8.25
N ARG A 112 10.81 -6.16 -8.78
CA ARG A 112 10.04 -5.39 -9.77
C ARG A 112 10.09 -5.99 -11.18
#